data_AF-A0A401LRY3-F1
#
_entry.id   AF-A0A401LRY3-F1
#
_cell.length_a   1.000
_cell.length_b   1.000
_cell.length_c   1.000
_cell.angle_alpha   90.00
_cell.angle_beta   90.00
_cell.angle_gamma   90.00
#
_symmetry.space_group_name_H-M   'P 1'
#
loop_
_entity.id
_entity.type
_entity.pdbx_description
1 polymer ?
#
loop_
_entity_poly.entity_id
_entity_poly.type
_entity_poly.pdbx_seq_one_letter_code
_entity_poly.pdbx_strand_id
1 'polypeptide(L)'
;MEEQDVKQPQIEAQLILSVSTPQTGTRAEETTLTGKDVENECRNLTLFIMNADGSGIQDYSVRGDNLQNKSLIFNIETSKGQKKIFVAVNMSDAQIAKIKEATDHNPALTISNITDITADNNFLMTGQAVTEDGNKTINIEAEKTTKVKATLTRVVSKVLLTCSTKENNDKYVKLIQDNGYIRLDNVHYVLDTTNKKFFPFTKPSNEDPNFNMSKTDASDFFSATNKPKNEETAVKYDANRVQEGANKYTEGLYCLENTFSVNQEDLTHAKEIATYLKIAAKFTPKNIDGSQNLSEANANNKLTDGTFYTCKKAPDNAKYMCYSSIQNGIDYLKSTYNMIVDNEDFTTHAGGWQYYEAFVNSPVFSDRANIVRNNYYIINITSFTAPLLEKTIEVNTIIRSWTIKGKTTIDVEIGNNN
;
A
#
# COMPACT_ATOMS: atom_id res chain seq x y z
N MET A 1 30.59 11.53 -43.73
CA MET A 1 29.95 10.22 -43.98
C MET A 1 28.78 10.16 -43.03
N GLU A 2 27.56 10.36 -43.54
CA GLU A 2 26.35 10.06 -42.77
C GLU A 2 26.29 8.53 -42.62
N GLU A 3 26.28 8.04 -41.39
CA GLU A 3 25.90 6.64 -41.11
C GLU A 3 24.45 6.47 -41.57
N GLN A 4 24.28 5.80 -42.72
CA GLN A 4 22.98 5.28 -43.11
C GLN A 4 22.60 4.24 -42.06
N ASP A 5 21.56 4.54 -41.30
CA ASP A 5 20.90 3.64 -40.37
C ASP A 5 20.28 2.49 -41.19
N VAL A 6 21.05 1.41 -41.40
CA VAL A 6 20.61 0.23 -42.13
C VAL A 6 19.58 -0.49 -41.25
N LYS A 7 18.29 -0.13 -41.43
CA LYS A 7 17.18 -0.85 -40.80
C LYS A 7 17.30 -2.33 -41.12
N GLN A 8 17.52 -3.15 -40.09
CA GLN A 8 17.55 -4.60 -40.25
C GLN A 8 16.24 -5.09 -40.86
N PRO A 9 16.29 -6.04 -41.81
CA PRO A 9 15.09 -6.60 -42.42
C PRO A 9 14.19 -7.23 -41.34
N GLN A 10 12.90 -6.92 -41.43
CA GLN A 10 11.88 -7.51 -40.56
C GLN A 10 11.58 -8.94 -41.01
N ILE A 11 11.23 -9.80 -40.05
CA ILE A 11 10.85 -11.18 -40.25
C ILE A 11 9.50 -11.43 -39.59
N GLU A 12 8.74 -12.36 -40.15
CA GLU A 12 7.57 -12.94 -39.48
C GLU A 12 8.02 -14.05 -38.54
N ALA A 13 7.51 -14.03 -37.30
CA ALA A 13 7.76 -15.06 -36.30
C ALA A 13 6.52 -15.25 -35.42
N GLN A 14 6.49 -16.34 -34.66
CA GLN A 14 5.41 -16.62 -33.72
C GLN A 14 5.94 -16.69 -32.29
N LEU A 15 5.24 -16.03 -31.36
CA LEU A 15 5.45 -16.13 -29.93
C LEU A 15 4.27 -16.82 -29.26
N ILE A 16 4.57 -17.78 -28.39
CA ILE A 16 3.59 -18.33 -27.45
C ILE A 16 3.95 -17.82 -26.06
N LEU A 17 3.10 -16.96 -25.50
CA LEU A 17 3.25 -16.40 -24.17
C LEU A 17 2.33 -17.10 -23.18
N SER A 18 2.91 -17.57 -22.08
CA SER A 18 2.16 -17.91 -20.87
C SER A 18 2.46 -16.86 -19.80
N VAL A 19 1.44 -16.22 -19.23
CA VAL A 19 1.64 -15.30 -18.11
C VAL A 19 1.19 -15.94 -16.81
N SER A 20 2.01 -15.79 -15.79
CA SER A 20 1.58 -15.95 -14.41
C SER A 20 1.55 -14.57 -13.77
N THR A 21 0.51 -14.27 -13.03
CA THR A 21 0.56 -13.28 -11.96
C THR A 21 1.30 -13.93 -10.77
N PRO A 22 1.76 -13.19 -9.74
CA PRO A 22 2.68 -13.72 -8.74
C PRO A 22 2.06 -14.94 -8.07
N GLN A 23 2.50 -16.13 -8.49
CA GLN A 23 2.13 -17.41 -7.93
C GLN A 23 3.20 -17.80 -6.92
N THR A 24 2.77 -18.50 -5.88
CA THR A 24 3.65 -19.15 -4.89
C THR A 24 4.70 -19.99 -5.60
N GLY A 25 5.92 -19.48 -5.72
CA GLY A 25 7.09 -20.35 -5.70
C GLY A 25 7.22 -20.84 -4.27
N THR A 26 6.81 -22.07 -3.98
CA THR A 26 6.99 -22.70 -2.66
C THR A 26 8.48 -22.78 -2.33
N ARG A 27 9.02 -21.73 -1.70
CA ARG A 27 10.06 -21.88 -0.68
C ARG A 27 9.33 -22.05 0.65
N ALA A 28 9.73 -23.05 1.42
CA ALA A 28 9.01 -23.56 2.58
C ALA A 28 8.83 -22.59 3.77
N GLU A 29 9.14 -21.29 3.62
CA GLU A 29 9.15 -20.33 4.75
C GLU A 29 8.62 -18.92 4.41
N GLU A 30 8.21 -18.63 3.16
CA GLU A 30 7.62 -17.31 2.84
C GLU A 30 6.09 -17.33 3.02
N THR A 31 5.61 -16.65 4.07
CA THR A 31 4.18 -16.42 4.28
C THR A 31 3.66 -15.37 3.30
N THR A 32 2.66 -15.72 2.50
CA THR A 32 2.04 -14.84 1.49
C THR A 32 0.58 -14.53 1.82
N LEU A 33 0.01 -13.51 1.18
CA LEU A 33 -1.42 -13.22 1.24
C LEU A 33 -1.97 -13.00 -0.16
N THR A 34 -3.10 -13.64 -0.45
CA THR A 34 -3.80 -13.53 -1.70
C THR A 34 -4.84 -12.44 -1.61
N GLY A 35 -4.93 -11.66 -2.68
CA GLY A 35 -5.92 -10.61 -2.82
C GLY A 35 -7.35 -11.13 -2.97
N LYS A 36 -8.26 -10.22 -3.34
CA LYS A 36 -9.51 -10.60 -3.98
C LYS A 36 -9.21 -11.18 -5.37
N ASP A 37 -10.00 -12.15 -5.83
CA ASP A 37 -9.79 -12.77 -7.15
C ASP A 37 -9.78 -11.73 -8.27
N VAL A 38 -10.69 -10.75 -8.19
CA VAL A 38 -10.81 -9.64 -9.15
C VAL A 38 -9.53 -8.80 -9.26
N GLU A 39 -8.71 -8.73 -8.21
CA GLU A 39 -7.46 -7.97 -8.24
C GLU A 39 -6.41 -8.60 -9.18
N ASN A 40 -6.65 -9.83 -9.67
CA ASN A 40 -5.74 -10.63 -10.48
C ASN A 40 -6.13 -10.75 -11.96
N GLU A 41 -7.27 -10.17 -12.34
CA GLU A 41 -7.83 -10.37 -13.67
C GLU A 41 -6.97 -9.71 -14.75
N CYS A 42 -6.53 -10.50 -15.72
CA CYS A 42 -5.82 -10.01 -16.89
C CYS A 42 -6.81 -9.85 -18.05
N ARG A 43 -7.12 -8.59 -18.42
CA ARG A 43 -8.13 -8.28 -19.44
C ARG A 43 -7.58 -7.70 -20.73
N ASN A 44 -6.54 -6.88 -20.64
CA ASN A 44 -5.85 -6.31 -21.79
C ASN A 44 -4.36 -6.57 -21.64
N LEU A 45 -3.77 -7.44 -22.45
CA LEU A 45 -2.34 -7.76 -22.38
C LEU A 45 -1.60 -7.16 -23.57
N THR A 46 -0.50 -6.47 -23.29
CA THR A 46 0.38 -5.86 -24.29
C THR A 46 1.78 -6.43 -24.13
N LEU A 47 2.34 -6.93 -25.23
CA LEU A 47 3.75 -7.26 -25.37
C LEU A 47 4.51 -6.04 -25.88
N PHE A 48 5.70 -5.79 -25.35
CA PHE A 48 6.69 -4.88 -25.89
C PHE A 48 7.92 -5.68 -26.29
N ILE A 49 8.33 -5.60 -27.55
CA ILE A 49 9.46 -6.32 -28.11
C ILE A 49 10.51 -5.31 -28.54
N MET A 50 11.69 -5.40 -27.94
CA MET A 50 12.84 -4.53 -28.25
C MET A 50 14.09 -5.35 -28.54
N ASN A 51 15.04 -4.74 -29.26
CA ASN A 51 16.36 -5.35 -29.42
C ASN A 51 17.08 -5.46 -28.07
N ALA A 52 18.00 -6.42 -27.94
CA ALA A 52 18.71 -6.64 -26.68
C ALA A 52 19.52 -5.42 -26.20
N ASP A 53 19.98 -4.59 -27.13
CA ASP A 53 20.67 -3.31 -26.87
C ASP A 53 19.72 -2.19 -26.41
N GLY A 54 18.40 -2.42 -26.42
CA GLY A 54 17.37 -1.45 -26.06
C GLY A 54 16.86 -0.61 -27.22
N SER A 55 17.41 -0.77 -28.43
CA SER A 55 16.93 -0.06 -29.63
C SER A 55 15.66 -0.69 -30.20
N GLY A 56 14.81 0.18 -30.78
CA GLY A 56 13.59 -0.24 -31.45
C GLY A 56 12.55 -0.85 -30.50
N ILE A 57 11.28 -0.54 -30.73
CA ILE A 57 10.20 -1.11 -29.94
C ILE A 57 8.97 -1.32 -30.80
N GLN A 58 8.38 -2.50 -30.65
CA GLN A 58 7.10 -2.87 -31.23
C GLN A 58 6.19 -3.37 -30.12
N ASP A 59 4.90 -3.12 -30.26
CA ASP A 59 3.90 -3.58 -29.31
C ASP A 59 2.80 -4.40 -29.98
N TYR A 60 2.32 -5.41 -29.26
CA TYR A 60 1.26 -6.30 -29.70
C TYR A 60 0.27 -6.51 -28.56
N SER A 61 -1.01 -6.24 -28.80
CA SER A 61 -2.02 -6.30 -27.74
C SER A 61 -3.11 -7.32 -28.03
N VAL A 62 -3.60 -7.98 -26.98
CA VAL A 62 -4.75 -8.87 -27.01
C VAL A 62 -5.70 -8.53 -25.87
N ARG A 63 -7.00 -8.53 -26.17
CA ARG A 63 -8.06 -8.32 -25.19
C ARG A 63 -8.86 -9.60 -24.99
N GLY A 64 -9.32 -9.83 -23.78
CA GLY A 64 -10.22 -10.92 -23.44
C GLY A 64 -10.23 -11.20 -21.96
N ASP A 65 -11.09 -12.10 -21.50
CA ASP A 65 -11.18 -12.41 -20.07
C ASP A 65 -10.20 -13.50 -19.66
N ASN A 66 -9.71 -13.39 -18.42
CA ASN A 66 -8.87 -14.37 -17.76
C ASN A 66 -7.65 -14.79 -18.59
N LEU A 67 -6.95 -13.82 -19.20
CA LEU A 67 -5.80 -14.08 -20.08
C LEU A 67 -4.67 -14.83 -19.37
N GLN A 68 -4.58 -14.72 -18.04
CA GLN A 68 -3.62 -15.47 -17.21
C GLN A 68 -3.80 -16.99 -17.21
N ASN A 69 -4.94 -17.50 -17.69
CA ASN A 69 -5.23 -18.93 -17.78
C ASN A 69 -5.07 -19.48 -19.20
N LYS A 70 -4.48 -18.71 -20.13
CA LYS A 70 -4.39 -19.05 -21.55
C LYS A 70 -2.94 -19.02 -22.03
N SER A 71 -2.63 -19.88 -22.98
CA SER A 71 -1.44 -19.70 -23.84
C SER A 71 -1.82 -18.76 -24.97
N LEU A 72 -1.17 -17.60 -25.01
CA LEU A 72 -1.47 -16.53 -25.96
C LEU A 72 -0.51 -16.63 -27.15
N ILE A 73 -1.07 -16.64 -28.35
CA ILE A 73 -0.30 -16.73 -29.59
C ILE A 73 -0.22 -15.33 -30.20
N PHE A 74 0.99 -14.87 -30.47
CA PHE A 74 1.27 -13.61 -31.15
C PHE A 74 2.01 -13.90 -32.45
N ASN A 75 1.43 -13.49 -33.57
CA ASN A 75 2.15 -13.39 -34.83
C ASN A 75 2.81 -12.00 -34.84
N ILE A 76 4.13 -11.99 -34.88
CA ILE A 76 4.93 -10.78 -34.74
C ILE A 76 5.74 -10.52 -36.00
N GLU A 77 5.95 -9.25 -36.28
CA GLU A 77 6.85 -8.76 -37.30
C GLU A 77 7.97 -7.96 -36.60
N THR A 78 9.19 -8.50 -36.55
CA THR A 78 10.34 -7.90 -35.85
C THR A 78 11.65 -8.21 -36.56
N SER A 79 12.77 -7.54 -36.24
CA SER A 79 14.07 -7.96 -36.78
C SER A 79 14.56 -9.27 -36.16
N LYS A 80 15.34 -10.06 -36.90
CA LYS A 80 15.94 -11.30 -36.37
C LYS A 80 16.95 -10.99 -35.26
N GLY A 81 17.05 -11.89 -34.27
CA GLY A 81 18.13 -11.91 -33.28
C GLY A 81 17.65 -11.78 -31.84
N GLN A 82 18.55 -11.33 -30.97
CA GLN A 82 18.31 -11.25 -29.53
C GLN A 82 17.39 -10.09 -29.15
N LYS A 83 16.35 -10.39 -28.39
CA LYS A 83 15.31 -9.45 -27.94
C LYS A 83 15.16 -9.44 -26.43
N LYS A 84 14.69 -8.33 -25.90
CA LYS A 84 14.05 -8.26 -24.58
C LYS A 84 12.55 -8.09 -24.83
N ILE A 85 11.76 -8.88 -24.12
CA ILE A 85 10.30 -8.85 -24.24
C ILE A 85 9.73 -8.49 -22.89
N PHE A 86 8.95 -7.41 -22.83
CA PHE A 86 8.22 -7.00 -21.65
C PHE A 86 6.72 -7.20 -21.86
N VAL A 87 6.02 -7.41 -20.75
CA VAL A 87 4.59 -7.68 -20.74
C VAL A 87 3.93 -6.68 -19.80
N ALA A 88 2.84 -6.08 -20.25
CA ALA A 88 1.96 -5.28 -19.41
C ALA A 88 0.53 -5.82 -19.51
N VAL A 89 -0.20 -5.73 -18.42
CA VAL A 89 -1.61 -6.08 -18.34
C VAL A 89 -2.39 -4.91 -17.78
N ASN A 90 -3.55 -4.63 -18.37
CA ASN A 90 -4.46 -3.55 -18.04
C ASN A 90 -3.82 -2.16 -18.16
N MET A 91 -2.80 -2.04 -19.01
CA MET A 91 -2.17 -0.76 -19.35
C MET A 91 -3.04 -0.01 -20.38
N SER A 92 -3.13 1.31 -20.23
CA SER A 92 -3.87 2.17 -21.16
C SER A 92 -3.04 2.49 -22.41
N ASP A 93 -3.72 2.77 -23.53
CA ASP A 93 -3.07 3.12 -24.80
C ASP A 93 -2.18 4.37 -24.67
N ALA A 94 -2.54 5.35 -23.83
CA ALA A 94 -1.73 6.53 -23.57
C ALA A 94 -0.42 6.21 -22.83
N GLN A 95 -0.42 5.23 -21.93
CA GLN A 95 0.79 4.76 -21.24
C GLN A 95 1.68 3.95 -22.20
N ILE A 96 1.07 3.12 -23.05
CA ILE A 96 1.77 2.36 -24.11
C ILE A 96 2.49 3.32 -25.06
N ALA A 97 1.82 4.38 -25.52
CA ALA A 97 2.42 5.39 -26.40
C ALA A 97 3.65 6.04 -25.77
N LYS A 98 3.57 6.46 -24.49
CA LYS A 98 4.70 7.05 -23.77
C LYS A 98 5.90 6.10 -23.66
N ILE A 99 5.67 4.81 -23.43
CA ILE A 99 6.74 3.80 -23.40
C ILE A 99 7.44 3.71 -24.75
N LYS A 100 6.68 3.76 -25.86
CA LYS A 100 7.23 3.67 -27.21
C LYS A 100 8.05 4.89 -27.60
N GLU A 101 7.64 6.07 -27.14
CA GLU A 101 8.30 7.35 -27.44
C GLU A 101 9.59 7.57 -26.61
N ALA A 102 9.68 6.97 -25.43
CA ALA A 102 10.82 7.14 -24.54
C ALA A 102 12.07 6.40 -25.05
N THR A 103 13.24 7.05 -25.01
CA THR A 103 14.51 6.46 -25.46
C THR A 103 14.91 5.19 -24.69
N ASP A 104 14.61 5.12 -23.40
CA ASP A 104 14.91 3.95 -22.56
C ASP A 104 13.76 2.93 -22.51
N HIS A 105 12.64 3.24 -23.15
CA HIS A 105 11.40 2.47 -23.14
C HIS A 105 10.90 2.10 -21.73
N ASN A 106 11.28 2.87 -20.72
CA ASN A 106 10.81 2.72 -19.34
C ASN A 106 10.68 4.09 -18.66
N PRO A 107 9.88 5.02 -19.23
CA PRO A 107 9.77 6.38 -18.73
C PRO A 107 9.04 6.41 -17.38
N ALA A 108 9.24 7.49 -16.62
CA ALA A 108 8.37 7.77 -15.49
C ALA A 108 6.95 8.09 -16.00
N LEU A 109 5.97 7.28 -15.60
CA LEU A 109 4.56 7.52 -15.88
C LEU A 109 3.91 8.18 -14.68
N THR A 110 3.06 9.18 -14.92
CA THR A 110 2.31 9.90 -13.88
C THR A 110 0.83 9.54 -13.93
N ILE A 111 0.22 9.34 -12.77
CA ILE A 111 -1.23 9.17 -12.58
C ILE A 111 -1.84 10.38 -11.87
N SER A 112 -3.13 10.63 -12.13
CA SER A 112 -3.92 11.68 -11.47
C SER A 112 -4.71 11.13 -10.28
N ASN A 113 -4.99 9.83 -10.27
CA ASN A 113 -5.58 9.12 -9.14
C ASN A 113 -5.13 7.66 -9.15
N ILE A 114 -5.10 7.00 -7.98
CA ILE A 114 -4.82 5.55 -7.91
C ILE A 114 -5.81 4.71 -8.72
N THR A 115 -7.04 5.22 -8.92
CA THR A 115 -8.06 4.57 -9.75
C THR A 115 -7.68 4.50 -11.23
N ASP A 116 -6.77 5.34 -11.73
CA ASP A 116 -6.31 5.32 -13.13
C ASP A 116 -5.67 3.97 -13.52
N ILE A 117 -5.24 3.19 -12.53
CA ILE A 117 -4.55 1.91 -12.68
C ILE A 117 -5.14 0.79 -11.81
N THR A 118 -6.33 1.01 -11.21
CA THR A 118 -7.02 0.05 -10.35
C THR A 118 -8.55 0.01 -10.53
N ALA A 119 -9.15 0.98 -11.23
CA ALA A 119 -10.61 1.07 -11.44
C ALA A 119 -11.16 -0.17 -12.15
N ASP A 120 -12.42 -0.51 -11.87
CA ASP A 120 -13.12 -1.68 -12.43
C ASP A 120 -12.37 -3.01 -12.22
N ASN A 121 -11.56 -3.08 -11.17
CA ASN A 121 -10.64 -4.18 -10.88
C ASN A 121 -9.57 -4.42 -11.98
N ASN A 122 -9.29 -3.42 -12.80
CA ASN A 122 -8.22 -3.45 -13.81
C ASN A 122 -6.90 -3.01 -13.20
N PHE A 123 -6.31 -3.88 -12.39
CA PHE A 123 -5.00 -3.63 -11.80
C PHE A 123 -3.91 -3.68 -12.87
N LEU A 124 -3.16 -2.60 -13.02
CA LEU A 124 -1.98 -2.58 -13.90
C LEU A 124 -0.90 -3.50 -13.34
N MET A 125 -0.46 -4.43 -14.17
CA MET A 125 0.63 -5.36 -13.84
C MET A 125 1.66 -5.40 -14.96
N THR A 126 2.91 -5.58 -14.62
CA THR A 126 4.00 -5.63 -15.59
C THR A 126 5.01 -6.71 -15.26
N GLY A 127 5.77 -7.17 -16.25
CA GLY A 127 6.81 -8.17 -16.08
C GLY A 127 7.73 -8.23 -17.28
N GLN A 128 8.84 -8.96 -17.14
CA GLN A 128 9.73 -9.29 -18.24
C GLN A 128 9.53 -10.75 -18.60
N ALA A 129 9.34 -11.03 -19.89
CA ALA A 129 9.26 -12.39 -20.37
C ALA A 129 10.65 -13.03 -20.40
N VAL A 130 10.66 -14.33 -20.15
CA VAL A 130 11.85 -15.19 -20.18
C VAL A 130 11.55 -16.43 -21.00
N THR A 131 12.58 -17.10 -21.50
CA THR A 131 12.45 -18.45 -22.07
C THR A 131 12.00 -19.45 -21.01
N GLU A 132 11.66 -20.68 -21.42
CA GLU A 132 11.32 -21.77 -20.49
C GLU A 132 12.45 -22.01 -19.47
N ASP A 133 13.71 -21.89 -19.89
CA ASP A 133 14.92 -22.00 -19.07
C ASP A 133 15.25 -20.73 -18.24
N GLY A 134 14.46 -19.66 -18.35
CA GLY A 134 14.63 -18.44 -17.55
C GLY A 134 15.53 -17.36 -18.17
N ASN A 135 15.93 -17.47 -19.43
CA ASN A 135 16.74 -16.45 -20.09
C ASN A 135 15.92 -15.20 -20.41
N LYS A 136 16.40 -14.03 -19.97
CA LYS A 136 15.78 -12.71 -20.21
C LYS A 136 16.02 -12.14 -21.61
N THR A 137 17.01 -12.68 -22.31
CA THR A 137 17.32 -12.36 -23.70
C THR A 137 16.85 -13.51 -24.56
N ILE A 138 15.92 -13.23 -25.47
CA ILE A 138 15.18 -14.23 -26.24
C ILE A 138 15.59 -14.10 -27.71
N ASN A 139 16.07 -15.20 -28.31
CA ASN A 139 16.42 -15.22 -29.72
C ASN A 139 15.16 -15.42 -30.58
N ILE A 140 14.91 -14.51 -31.51
CA ILE A 140 13.81 -14.58 -32.48
C ILE A 140 14.38 -14.90 -33.86
N GLU A 141 13.79 -15.91 -34.51
CA GLU A 141 14.19 -16.40 -35.83
C GLU A 141 12.98 -16.48 -36.74
N ALA A 142 13.20 -16.30 -38.05
CA ALA A 142 12.15 -16.30 -39.05
C ALA A 142 11.40 -17.64 -39.06
N GLU A 143 10.07 -17.58 -39.15
CA GLU A 143 9.17 -18.74 -39.26
C GLU A 143 9.26 -19.72 -38.10
N LYS A 144 9.93 -19.35 -36.98
CA LYS A 144 10.00 -20.17 -35.78
C LYS A 144 9.00 -19.72 -34.73
N THR A 145 8.51 -20.70 -33.99
CA THR A 145 7.71 -20.48 -32.79
C THR A 145 8.63 -20.46 -31.57
N THR A 146 8.60 -19.36 -30.82
CA THR A 146 9.35 -19.20 -29.58
C THR A 146 8.39 -19.17 -28.40
N LYS A 147 8.58 -20.07 -27.44
CA LYS A 147 7.80 -20.11 -26.20
C LYS A 147 8.46 -19.24 -25.14
N VAL A 148 7.65 -18.42 -24.49
CA VAL A 148 8.09 -17.51 -23.42
C VAL A 148 7.08 -17.52 -22.28
N LYS A 149 7.58 -17.25 -21.08
CA LYS A 149 6.75 -17.06 -19.89
C LYS A 149 7.06 -15.73 -19.23
N ALA A 150 6.07 -15.09 -18.62
CA ALA A 150 6.29 -13.87 -17.83
C ALA A 150 5.58 -13.99 -16.49
N THR A 151 6.27 -13.57 -15.42
CA THR A 151 5.62 -13.34 -14.12
C THR A 151 5.33 -11.86 -14.00
N LEU A 152 4.06 -11.52 -13.87
CA LEU A 152 3.54 -10.18 -13.75
C LEU A 152 3.49 -9.77 -12.28
N THR A 153 3.84 -8.52 -11.98
CA THR A 153 3.68 -7.92 -10.65
C THR A 153 2.78 -6.70 -10.77
N ARG A 154 1.87 -6.50 -9.81
CA ARG A 154 1.13 -5.24 -9.74
C ARG A 154 2.11 -4.09 -9.55
N VAL A 155 1.84 -2.96 -10.17
CA VAL A 155 2.61 -1.72 -9.96
C VAL A 155 2.24 -1.00 -8.66
N VAL A 156 1.16 -1.46 -8.01
CA VAL A 156 0.64 -0.93 -6.75
C VAL A 156 0.93 -1.86 -5.57
N SER A 157 0.89 -1.30 -4.38
CA SER A 157 0.89 -1.96 -3.08
C SER A 157 -0.45 -1.78 -2.38
N LYS A 158 -0.69 -2.60 -1.36
CA LYS A 158 -1.90 -2.57 -0.54
C LYS A 158 -1.55 -2.31 0.92
N VAL A 159 -2.31 -1.46 1.60
CA VAL A 159 -2.08 -1.09 3.00
C VAL A 159 -3.37 -1.21 3.81
N LEU A 160 -3.32 -1.98 4.89
CA LEU A 160 -4.43 -2.19 5.81
C LEU A 160 -4.04 -1.75 7.22
N LEU A 161 -4.91 -0.96 7.85
CA LEU A 161 -4.82 -0.68 9.28
C LEU A 161 -5.69 -1.66 10.07
N THR A 162 -5.10 -2.28 11.08
CA THR A 162 -5.74 -3.17 12.04
C THR A 162 -5.50 -2.69 13.46
N CYS A 163 -6.36 -3.10 14.39
CA CYS A 163 -6.22 -2.77 15.80
C CYS A 163 -6.38 -4.02 16.66
N SER A 164 -5.51 -4.14 17.67
CA SER A 164 -5.68 -5.12 18.74
C SER A 164 -6.81 -4.68 19.68
N THR A 165 -7.71 -5.61 20.00
CA THR A 165 -8.90 -5.36 20.83
C THR A 165 -8.73 -5.79 22.28
N LYS A 166 -9.56 -5.24 23.17
CA LYS A 166 -9.61 -5.67 24.58
C LYS A 166 -9.98 -7.14 24.65
N GLU A 167 -9.39 -7.85 25.63
CA GLU A 167 -9.73 -9.25 25.89
C GLU A 167 -11.23 -9.37 26.19
N ASN A 168 -11.88 -10.35 25.56
CA ASN A 168 -13.31 -10.62 25.68
C ASN A 168 -14.23 -9.47 25.25
N ASN A 169 -13.72 -8.44 24.56
CA ASN A 169 -14.53 -7.34 24.06
C ASN A 169 -13.93 -6.70 22.80
N ASP A 170 -14.26 -7.29 21.65
CA ASP A 170 -13.77 -6.86 20.33
C ASP A 170 -14.28 -5.50 19.86
N LYS A 171 -15.25 -4.92 20.58
CA LYS A 171 -15.80 -3.61 20.28
C LYS A 171 -14.82 -2.49 20.58
N TYR A 172 -13.90 -2.69 21.52
CA TYR A 172 -12.97 -1.64 21.96
C TYR A 172 -11.52 -2.06 21.69
N VAL A 173 -10.71 -1.09 21.25
CA VAL A 173 -9.27 -1.28 21.09
C VAL A 173 -8.56 -1.31 22.44
N LYS A 174 -7.35 -1.88 22.47
CA LYS A 174 -6.49 -1.84 23.65
C LYS A 174 -6.01 -0.40 23.91
N LEU A 175 -6.05 -0.01 25.17
CA LEU A 175 -5.44 1.23 25.66
C LEU A 175 -4.29 0.85 26.59
N ILE A 176 -3.19 1.61 26.56
CA ILE A 176 -2.07 1.40 27.50
C ILE A 176 -2.55 1.60 28.95
N GLN A 177 -3.46 2.55 29.15
CA GLN A 177 -4.13 2.79 30.43
C GLN A 177 -5.64 2.65 30.25
N ASP A 178 -6.32 1.96 31.16
CA ASP A 178 -7.78 1.78 31.10
C ASP A 178 -8.56 3.00 31.62
N ASN A 179 -8.25 4.18 31.07
CA ASN A 179 -8.82 5.47 31.48
C ASN A 179 -9.94 5.97 30.54
N GLY A 180 -10.33 5.17 29.56
CA GLY A 180 -11.26 5.57 28.53
C GLY A 180 -11.78 4.43 27.66
N TYR A 181 -12.47 4.84 26.59
CA TYR A 181 -12.99 3.98 25.55
C TYR A 181 -12.57 4.54 24.19
N ILE A 182 -12.07 3.66 23.33
CA ILE A 182 -12.00 3.88 21.89
C ILE A 182 -12.66 2.67 21.26
N ARG A 183 -13.72 2.88 20.50
CA ARG A 183 -14.38 1.80 19.78
C ARG A 183 -13.66 1.53 18.47
N LEU A 184 -13.56 0.27 18.08
CA LEU A 184 -12.93 -0.13 16.82
C LEU A 184 -13.60 0.55 15.61
N ASP A 185 -14.93 0.65 15.62
CA ASP A 185 -15.73 1.32 14.58
C ASP A 185 -15.53 2.85 14.50
N ASN A 186 -14.79 3.44 15.45
CA ASN A 186 -14.41 4.86 15.44
C ASN A 186 -12.91 5.06 15.25
N VAL A 187 -12.19 4.06 14.72
CA VAL A 187 -10.81 4.20 14.28
C VAL A 187 -10.80 4.25 12.76
N HIS A 188 -10.35 5.37 12.21
CA HIS A 188 -10.31 5.62 10.78
C HIS A 188 -8.92 5.98 10.30
N TYR A 189 -8.63 5.76 9.01
CA TYR A 189 -7.33 6.02 8.44
C TYR A 189 -7.36 6.37 6.96
N VAL A 190 -6.30 7.05 6.54
CA VAL A 190 -6.02 7.36 5.13
C VAL A 190 -4.52 7.32 4.90
N LEU A 191 -4.12 6.98 3.68
CA LEU A 191 -2.73 7.11 3.23
C LEU A 191 -2.42 8.56 2.88
N ASP A 192 -1.22 8.99 3.23
CA ASP A 192 -0.68 10.29 2.86
C ASP A 192 0.71 10.14 2.25
N THR A 193 1.11 11.15 1.47
CA THR A 193 2.37 11.16 0.72
C THR A 193 2.54 9.87 -0.12
N THR A 194 1.51 9.53 -0.91
CA THR A 194 1.58 8.39 -1.84
C THR A 194 2.06 8.84 -3.19
N ASN A 195 2.97 8.10 -3.83
CA ASN A 195 3.58 8.49 -5.08
C ASN A 195 2.54 8.66 -6.22
N LYS A 196 2.75 9.64 -7.11
CA LYS A 196 2.01 9.83 -8.37
C LYS A 196 2.71 9.22 -9.58
N LYS A 197 4.00 8.90 -9.43
CA LYS A 197 4.86 8.45 -10.52
C LYS A 197 5.33 7.03 -10.30
N PHE A 198 5.49 6.28 -11.39
CA PHE A 198 6.08 4.94 -11.35
C PHE A 198 6.82 4.66 -12.65
N PHE A 199 7.81 3.76 -12.60
CA PHE A 199 8.35 3.15 -13.81
C PHE A 199 7.49 1.93 -14.19
N PRO A 200 7.08 1.78 -15.46
CA PRO A 200 6.33 0.61 -15.91
C PRO A 200 7.00 -0.70 -15.49
N PHE A 201 8.30 -0.83 -15.76
CA PHE A 201 9.09 -2.03 -15.48
C PHE A 201 10.06 -1.75 -14.33
N THR A 202 10.19 -2.71 -13.41
CA THR A 202 11.02 -2.60 -12.21
C THR A 202 12.48 -2.30 -12.56
N LYS A 203 13.04 -1.26 -11.93
CA LYS A 203 14.46 -0.93 -12.00
C LYS A 203 15.27 -1.72 -10.97
N PRO A 204 16.60 -1.86 -11.13
CA PRO A 204 17.47 -2.36 -10.07
C PRO A 204 17.19 -1.65 -8.75
N SER A 205 17.32 -2.36 -7.62
CA SER A 205 17.07 -1.83 -6.28
C SER A 205 15.65 -1.30 -6.02
N ASN A 206 14.69 -1.60 -6.90
CA ASN A 206 13.32 -1.07 -6.88
C ASN A 206 13.27 0.47 -6.91
N GLU A 207 14.21 1.11 -7.59
CA GLU A 207 14.20 2.56 -7.75
C GLU A 207 12.91 3.04 -8.43
N ASP A 208 12.18 3.92 -7.76
CA ASP A 208 11.06 4.65 -8.33
C ASP A 208 11.51 6.03 -8.90
N PRO A 209 10.63 6.80 -9.56
CA PRO A 209 10.99 8.09 -10.13
C PRO A 209 11.44 9.16 -9.12
N ASN A 210 11.12 8.99 -7.83
CA ASN A 210 11.42 9.89 -6.72
C ASN A 210 12.49 9.28 -5.78
N PHE A 211 13.26 8.29 -6.25
CA PHE A 211 14.21 7.56 -5.41
C PHE A 211 15.27 8.47 -4.78
N ASN A 212 15.70 9.50 -5.51
CA ASN A 212 16.64 10.48 -4.99
C ASN A 212 15.90 11.59 -4.22
N MET A 213 15.97 11.53 -2.89
CA MET A 213 15.30 12.49 -2.01
C MET A 213 15.65 13.95 -2.34
N SER A 214 16.93 14.25 -2.64
CA SER A 214 17.39 15.62 -2.94
C SER A 214 16.83 16.23 -4.23
N LYS A 215 16.22 15.40 -5.10
CA LYS A 215 15.62 15.81 -6.38
C LYS A 215 14.11 15.65 -6.40
N THR A 216 13.54 15.19 -5.30
CA THR A 216 12.13 14.86 -5.19
C THR A 216 11.33 16.13 -4.93
N ASP A 217 10.24 16.30 -5.67
CA ASP A 217 9.31 17.41 -5.49
C ASP A 217 8.07 16.93 -4.74
N ALA A 218 7.61 17.68 -3.72
CA ALA A 218 6.41 17.34 -2.96
C ALA A 218 5.15 17.22 -3.85
N SER A 219 5.12 17.92 -4.99
CA SER A 219 4.03 17.82 -5.98
C SER A 219 3.95 16.45 -6.67
N ASP A 220 4.98 15.61 -6.55
CA ASP A 220 5.00 14.24 -7.07
C ASP A 220 4.23 13.24 -6.19
N PHE A 221 3.67 13.69 -5.07
CA PHE A 221 2.86 12.88 -4.17
C PHE A 221 1.42 13.37 -4.10
N PHE A 222 0.49 12.43 -3.90
CA PHE A 222 -0.84 12.73 -3.43
C PHE A 222 -0.77 13.01 -1.92
N SER A 223 -1.38 14.12 -1.53
CA SER A 223 -1.60 14.43 -0.12
C SER A 223 -3.05 14.18 0.25
N ALA A 224 -3.28 13.60 1.43
CA ALA A 224 -4.61 13.44 2.00
C ALA A 224 -5.21 14.83 2.30
N THR A 225 -6.25 15.21 1.57
CA THR A 225 -6.95 16.49 1.70
C THR A 225 -7.96 16.52 2.85
N ASN A 226 -8.39 15.34 3.32
CA ASN A 226 -9.41 15.17 4.34
C ASN A 226 -8.84 14.81 5.70
N LYS A 227 -9.63 15.06 6.76
CA LYS A 227 -9.37 14.49 8.08
C LYS A 227 -9.70 13.00 8.05
N PRO A 228 -8.83 12.11 8.56
CA PRO A 228 -9.00 10.66 8.47
C PRO A 228 -10.32 10.13 9.04
N LYS A 229 -10.97 10.86 9.96
CA LYS A 229 -12.25 10.48 10.59
C LYS A 229 -13.43 10.24 9.64
N ASN A 230 -13.32 10.60 8.36
CA ASN A 230 -14.35 10.40 7.33
C ASN A 230 -13.95 9.34 6.28
N GLU A 231 -12.83 8.65 6.51
CA GLU A 231 -12.20 7.74 5.55
C GLU A 231 -12.38 6.28 5.99
N GLU A 232 -11.51 5.38 5.50
CA GLU A 232 -11.59 3.95 5.77
C GLU A 232 -11.55 3.62 7.27
N THR A 233 -12.34 2.64 7.68
CA THR A 233 -12.40 2.18 9.07
C THR A 233 -11.41 1.04 9.30
N ALA A 234 -10.66 1.09 10.41
CA ALA A 234 -9.74 0.02 10.78
C ALA A 234 -10.50 -1.26 11.13
N VAL A 235 -9.85 -2.42 10.92
CA VAL A 235 -10.43 -3.72 11.25
C VAL A 235 -9.75 -4.36 12.46
N LYS A 236 -10.40 -5.36 13.08
CA LYS A 236 -9.79 -6.11 14.18
C LYS A 236 -8.55 -6.85 13.67
N TYR A 237 -7.46 -6.80 14.43
CA TYR A 237 -6.31 -7.66 14.23
C TYR A 237 -6.62 -9.12 14.60
N ASP A 238 -6.33 -10.04 13.69
CA ASP A 238 -6.47 -11.48 13.85
C ASP A 238 -5.28 -12.17 13.17
N ALA A 239 -4.48 -12.86 13.97
CA ALA A 239 -3.29 -13.55 13.52
C ALA A 239 -3.60 -14.68 12.50
N ASN A 240 -4.82 -15.21 12.48
CA ASN A 240 -5.22 -16.22 11.49
C ASN A 240 -5.55 -15.60 10.14
N ARG A 241 -5.80 -14.29 10.08
CA ARG A 241 -6.12 -13.57 8.84
C ARG A 241 -4.87 -13.03 8.13
N VAL A 242 -3.71 -13.04 8.78
CA VAL A 242 -2.41 -12.66 8.18
C VAL A 242 -1.71 -13.81 7.43
N GLN A 243 -2.41 -14.93 7.28
CA GLN A 243 -1.98 -16.12 6.55
C GLN A 243 -3.04 -16.51 5.52
N GLU A 244 -2.64 -17.31 4.54
CA GLU A 244 -3.58 -17.84 3.56
C GLU A 244 -4.68 -18.70 4.19
N GLY A 245 -5.91 -18.45 3.77
CA GLY A 245 -7.08 -19.16 4.26
C GLY A 245 -8.39 -18.53 3.77
N ALA A 246 -9.52 -19.13 4.16
CA ALA A 246 -10.85 -18.62 3.81
C ALA A 246 -11.15 -17.25 4.44
N ASN A 247 -10.54 -16.95 5.60
CA ASN A 247 -10.81 -15.76 6.39
C ASN A 247 -9.73 -14.67 6.28
N LYS A 248 -8.76 -14.83 5.37
CA LYS A 248 -7.63 -13.90 5.20
C LYS A 248 -8.07 -12.44 5.03
N TYR A 249 -7.17 -11.51 5.30
CA TYR A 249 -7.40 -10.10 4.97
C TYR A 249 -7.48 -9.88 3.46
N THR A 250 -8.45 -9.05 3.06
CA THR A 250 -8.60 -8.56 1.68
C THR A 250 -8.94 -7.07 1.63
N GLU A 251 -9.05 -6.42 2.79
CA GLU A 251 -9.36 -5.00 2.98
C GLU A 251 -8.11 -4.13 2.77
N GLY A 252 -8.27 -2.82 2.62
CA GLY A 252 -7.14 -1.88 2.58
C GLY A 252 -7.13 -0.98 1.37
N LEU A 253 -6.26 0.02 1.45
CA LEU A 253 -6.06 1.08 0.47
C LEU A 253 -4.91 0.72 -0.48
N TYR A 254 -4.96 1.22 -1.70
CA TYR A 254 -3.90 1.06 -2.68
C TYR A 254 -3.02 2.30 -2.78
N CYS A 255 -1.73 2.11 -3.03
CA CYS A 255 -0.80 3.17 -3.41
C CYS A 255 0.23 2.64 -4.41
N LEU A 256 0.90 3.53 -5.14
CA LEU A 256 2.10 3.15 -5.88
C LEU A 256 3.24 2.78 -4.93
N GLU A 257 4.26 2.11 -5.47
CA GLU A 257 5.54 2.02 -4.76
C GLU A 257 6.08 3.42 -4.43
N ASN A 258 6.78 3.49 -3.31
CA ASN A 258 7.43 4.71 -2.85
C ASN A 258 8.73 4.33 -2.16
N THR A 259 9.82 4.47 -2.90
CA THR A 259 11.16 4.07 -2.48
C THR A 259 12.09 5.26 -2.53
N PHE A 260 13.08 5.30 -1.65
CA PHE A 260 14.06 6.35 -1.57
C PHE A 260 15.41 5.83 -1.07
N SER A 261 16.48 6.55 -1.42
CA SER A 261 17.80 6.39 -0.82
C SER A 261 17.99 7.40 0.32
N VAL A 262 18.22 6.92 1.54
CA VAL A 262 18.47 7.81 2.69
C VAL A 262 19.91 8.30 2.70
N ASN A 263 20.11 9.62 2.67
CA ASN A 263 21.36 10.26 3.08
C ASN A 263 21.17 10.88 4.48
N GLN A 264 22.19 10.85 5.34
CA GLN A 264 22.10 11.21 6.77
C GLN A 264 21.61 12.66 7.04
N GLU A 265 21.65 13.55 6.05
CA GLU A 265 21.29 14.96 6.20
C GLU A 265 19.79 15.24 5.98
N ASP A 266 19.00 14.25 5.52
CA ASP A 266 17.63 14.50 4.99
C ASP A 266 16.46 14.11 5.93
N LEU A 267 16.73 13.84 7.22
CA LEU A 267 15.70 13.38 8.17
C LEU A 267 14.57 14.40 8.42
N THR A 268 14.77 15.68 8.08
CA THR A 268 13.77 16.74 8.25
C THR A 268 12.60 16.64 7.25
N HIS A 269 12.78 15.95 6.12
CA HIS A 269 11.79 15.85 5.04
C HIS A 269 11.09 14.48 4.95
N ALA A 270 11.30 13.61 5.94
CA ALA A 270 10.81 12.23 5.94
C ALA A 270 9.30 12.09 5.60
N LYS A 271 8.45 13.00 6.10
CA LYS A 271 6.99 12.98 5.85
C LYS A 271 6.58 13.58 4.50
N GLU A 272 7.45 14.36 3.88
CA GLU A 272 7.21 14.94 2.56
C GLU A 272 7.43 13.94 1.44
N ILE A 273 8.19 12.87 1.71
CA ILE A 273 8.57 11.89 0.70
C ILE A 273 8.16 10.45 1.01
N ALA A 274 8.03 10.04 2.28
CA ALA A 274 7.67 8.66 2.60
C ALA A 274 6.18 8.52 2.86
N THR A 275 5.62 7.42 2.37
CA THR A 275 4.20 7.11 2.59
C THR A 275 3.93 6.78 4.05
N TYR A 276 2.93 7.46 4.62
CA TYR A 276 2.50 7.26 6.00
C TYR A 276 0.97 7.24 6.11
N LEU A 277 0.50 6.76 7.24
CA LEU A 277 -0.90 6.78 7.63
C LEU A 277 -1.20 8.01 8.47
N LYS A 278 -2.30 8.68 8.14
CA LYS A 278 -3.01 9.56 9.06
C LYS A 278 -4.15 8.78 9.68
N ILE A 279 -4.22 8.78 11.01
CA ILE A 279 -5.16 7.96 11.79
C ILE A 279 -6.00 8.88 12.67
N ALA A 280 -7.31 8.64 12.73
CA ALA A 280 -8.22 9.27 13.68
C ALA A 280 -8.84 8.21 14.60
N ALA A 281 -8.89 8.50 15.90
CA ALA A 281 -9.60 7.65 16.86
C ALA A 281 -10.46 8.51 17.79
N LYS A 282 -11.72 8.12 18.00
CA LYS A 282 -12.61 8.82 18.94
C LYS A 282 -12.44 8.25 20.35
N PHE A 283 -11.98 9.10 21.27
CA PHE A 283 -11.77 8.77 22.68
C PHE A 283 -12.89 9.33 23.57
N THR A 284 -13.45 8.48 24.42
CA THR A 284 -14.38 8.86 25.48
C THR A 284 -13.75 8.60 26.86
N PRO A 285 -13.48 9.63 27.68
CA PRO A 285 -12.88 9.46 29.01
C PRO A 285 -13.81 8.77 30.00
N LYS A 286 -13.25 7.98 30.92
CA LYS A 286 -13.97 7.39 32.06
C LYS A 286 -14.00 8.29 33.29
N ASN A 287 -13.07 9.23 33.39
CA ASN A 287 -12.93 10.10 34.55
C ASN A 287 -13.25 11.54 34.14
N ILE A 288 -14.38 12.08 34.62
CA ILE A 288 -14.91 13.37 34.19
C ILE A 288 -15.43 14.15 35.39
N ASP A 289 -14.96 15.39 35.57
CA ASP A 289 -15.42 16.33 36.62
C ASP A 289 -15.41 15.70 38.04
N GLY A 290 -14.32 15.00 38.39
CA GLY A 290 -14.17 14.30 39.66
C GLY A 290 -14.88 12.94 39.74
N SER A 291 -15.78 12.62 38.81
CA SER A 291 -16.36 11.28 38.70
C SER A 291 -15.35 10.32 38.09
N GLN A 292 -15.21 9.11 38.64
CA GLN A 292 -14.28 8.10 38.15
C GLN A 292 -14.99 6.86 37.61
N ASN A 293 -14.34 6.14 36.69
CA ASN A 293 -14.79 4.84 36.17
C ASN A 293 -16.20 4.86 35.55
N LEU A 294 -16.58 5.95 34.89
CA LEU A 294 -17.85 6.05 34.21
C LEU A 294 -17.98 4.99 33.09
N SER A 295 -19.18 4.46 32.92
CA SER A 295 -19.53 3.72 31.70
C SER A 295 -19.46 4.65 30.48
N GLU A 296 -19.24 4.10 29.29
CA GLU A 296 -19.21 4.90 28.05
C GLU A 296 -20.49 5.74 27.89
N ALA A 297 -21.66 5.18 28.22
CA ALA A 297 -22.93 5.89 28.17
C ALA A 297 -22.99 7.06 29.15
N ASN A 298 -22.59 6.85 30.41
CA ASN A 298 -22.60 7.90 31.43
C ASN A 298 -21.57 8.99 31.14
N ALA A 299 -20.41 8.61 30.58
CA ALA A 299 -19.42 9.55 30.11
C ALA A 299 -19.98 10.42 28.97
N ASN A 300 -20.58 9.81 27.94
CA ASN A 300 -21.18 10.56 26.84
C ASN A 300 -22.32 11.49 27.29
N ASN A 301 -23.13 11.08 28.28
CA ASN A 301 -24.17 11.95 28.85
C ASN A 301 -23.62 13.19 29.56
N LYS A 302 -22.36 13.17 30.00
CA LYS A 302 -21.68 14.32 30.61
C LYS A 302 -21.00 15.23 29.59
N LEU A 303 -20.75 14.76 28.36
CA LEU A 303 -19.97 15.49 27.36
C LEU A 303 -20.89 16.08 26.29
N THR A 304 -20.64 17.33 25.91
CA THR A 304 -21.33 17.95 24.77
C THR A 304 -20.69 17.48 23.47
N ASP A 305 -21.42 16.68 22.68
CA ASP A 305 -20.97 16.06 21.43
C ASP A 305 -19.69 15.22 21.57
N GLY A 306 -19.42 14.70 22.78
CA GLY A 306 -18.19 13.98 23.10
C GLY A 306 -16.96 14.87 23.31
N THR A 307 -17.11 16.19 23.29
CA THR A 307 -16.02 17.14 23.57
C THR A 307 -15.66 17.11 25.05
N PHE A 308 -14.36 17.04 25.34
CA PHE A 308 -13.82 17.14 26.71
C PHE A 308 -12.56 17.99 26.75
N TYR A 309 -12.12 18.30 27.96
CA TYR A 309 -10.97 19.16 28.23
C TYR A 309 -9.98 18.49 29.17
N THR A 310 -8.70 18.81 29.01
CA THR A 310 -7.61 18.33 29.88
C THR A 310 -6.77 19.52 30.30
N CYS A 311 -6.32 19.59 31.56
CA CYS A 311 -5.50 20.70 32.05
C CYS A 311 -4.01 20.36 31.98
N LYS A 312 -3.21 21.22 31.32
CA LYS A 312 -1.76 21.05 31.15
C LYS A 312 -1.00 21.19 32.47
N LYS A 313 -1.51 22.01 33.39
CA LYS A 313 -0.91 22.28 34.71
C LYS A 313 -1.38 21.33 35.80
N ALA A 314 -2.28 20.39 35.51
CA ALA A 314 -2.80 19.47 36.52
C ALA A 314 -1.67 18.67 37.19
N PRO A 315 -1.72 18.46 38.52
CA PRO A 315 -0.73 17.66 39.23
C PRO A 315 -0.82 16.21 38.76
N ASP A 316 0.23 15.43 38.97
CA ASP A 316 0.31 14.05 38.44
C ASP A 316 -0.86 13.17 38.88
N ASN A 317 -1.34 13.34 40.11
CA ASN A 317 -2.51 12.64 40.65
C ASN A 317 -3.87 13.19 40.16
N ALA A 318 -3.89 14.14 39.22
CA ALA A 318 -5.07 14.66 38.54
C ALA A 318 -4.95 14.55 37.01
N LYS A 319 -3.79 14.16 36.47
CA LYS A 319 -3.57 14.02 35.02
C LYS A 319 -4.46 12.98 34.36
N TYR A 320 -5.06 12.05 35.11
CA TYR A 320 -6.04 11.08 34.58
C TYR A 320 -7.48 11.64 34.47
N MET A 321 -7.73 12.88 34.90
CA MET A 321 -9.05 13.51 34.94
C MET A 321 -9.29 14.36 33.69
N CYS A 322 -10.44 14.16 33.06
CA CYS A 322 -10.97 15.04 32.02
C CYS A 322 -12.10 15.91 32.57
N TYR A 323 -12.47 16.94 31.81
CA TYR A 323 -13.52 17.87 32.20
C TYR A 323 -14.54 18.03 31.08
N SER A 324 -15.82 18.18 31.44
CA SER A 324 -16.91 18.41 30.48
C SER A 324 -16.97 19.85 29.98
N SER A 325 -16.41 20.79 30.75
CA SER A 325 -16.22 22.19 30.37
C SER A 325 -14.95 22.75 31.02
N ILE A 326 -14.42 23.85 30.49
CA ILE A 326 -13.28 24.55 31.11
C ILE A 326 -13.64 25.01 32.53
N GLN A 327 -14.85 25.56 32.72
CA GLN A 327 -15.30 26.03 34.03
C GLN A 327 -15.32 24.90 35.07
N ASN A 328 -15.86 23.73 34.71
CA ASN A 328 -15.86 22.56 35.60
C ASN A 328 -14.44 22.12 35.95
N GLY A 329 -13.49 22.23 35.01
CA GLY A 329 -12.09 21.97 35.27
C GLY A 329 -11.45 22.95 36.24
N ILE A 330 -11.69 24.26 36.06
CA ILE A 330 -11.23 25.31 36.98
C ILE A 330 -11.77 25.05 38.38
N ASP A 331 -13.08 24.80 38.50
CA ASP A 331 -13.75 24.62 39.79
C ASP A 331 -13.25 23.35 40.50
N TYR A 332 -13.08 22.24 39.78
CA TYR A 332 -12.53 21.01 40.33
C TYR A 332 -11.09 21.17 40.81
N LEU A 333 -10.21 21.77 40.00
CA LEU A 333 -8.80 21.94 40.34
C LEU A 333 -8.61 22.92 41.51
N LYS A 334 -9.42 23.98 41.57
CA LYS A 334 -9.42 24.91 42.70
C LYS A 334 -9.92 24.26 43.98
N SER A 335 -11.06 23.58 43.94
CA SER A 335 -11.67 22.98 45.15
C SER A 335 -10.89 21.79 45.69
N THR A 336 -10.30 20.97 44.81
CA THR A 336 -9.66 19.71 45.20
C THR A 336 -8.17 19.86 45.46
N TYR A 337 -7.48 20.72 44.68
CA TYR A 337 -6.02 20.85 44.73
C TYR A 337 -5.54 22.27 45.10
N ASN A 338 -6.46 23.18 45.42
CA ASN A 338 -6.16 24.60 45.70
C ASN A 338 -5.34 25.27 44.58
N MET A 339 -5.61 24.89 43.33
CA MET A 339 -4.91 25.42 42.16
C MET A 339 -5.65 26.59 41.53
N ILE A 340 -4.87 27.52 40.99
CA ILE A 340 -5.38 28.61 40.15
C ILE A 340 -4.93 28.32 38.73
N VAL A 341 -5.90 28.05 37.85
CA VAL A 341 -5.70 27.81 36.42
C VAL A 341 -6.72 28.66 35.65
N ASP A 342 -6.41 28.97 34.40
CA ASP A 342 -7.28 29.74 33.51
C ASP A 342 -7.60 28.97 32.23
N ASN A 343 -8.30 29.60 31.29
CA ASN A 343 -8.74 28.95 30.06
C ASN A 343 -7.57 28.48 29.17
N GLU A 344 -6.42 29.14 29.19
CA GLU A 344 -5.27 28.82 28.33
C GLU A 344 -4.53 27.55 28.79
N ASP A 345 -4.73 27.19 30.05
CA ASP A 345 -4.21 25.98 30.66
C ASP A 345 -4.92 24.70 30.19
N PHE A 346 -6.04 24.83 29.49
CA PHE A 346 -6.82 23.69 29.00
C PHE A 346 -6.52 23.39 27.53
N THR A 347 -6.54 22.09 27.20
CA THR A 347 -6.56 21.58 25.84
C THR A 347 -7.97 21.06 25.54
N THR A 348 -8.56 21.55 24.46
CA THR A 348 -9.87 21.11 23.97
C THR A 348 -9.73 19.91 23.04
N HIS A 349 -10.46 18.84 23.34
CA HIS A 349 -10.54 17.64 22.50
C HIS A 349 -11.91 17.60 21.82
N ALA A 350 -12.07 18.37 20.75
CA ALA A 350 -13.34 18.56 20.06
C ALA A 350 -13.91 17.23 19.53
N GLY A 351 -15.13 16.90 19.96
CA GLY A 351 -15.81 15.65 19.62
C GLY A 351 -15.08 14.37 20.04
N GLY A 352 -14.06 14.48 20.90
CA GLY A 352 -13.23 13.36 21.37
C GLY A 352 -12.22 12.82 20.35
N TRP A 353 -12.08 13.44 19.18
CA TRP A 353 -11.19 12.95 18.13
C TRP A 353 -9.70 13.20 18.43
N GLN A 354 -8.93 12.12 18.41
CA GLN A 354 -7.48 12.11 18.48
C GLN A 354 -6.90 11.77 17.11
N TYR A 355 -5.72 12.32 16.81
CA TYR A 355 -5.05 12.16 15.53
C TYR A 355 -3.63 11.64 15.75
N TYR A 356 -3.25 10.63 14.97
CA TYR A 356 -1.96 9.96 15.04
C TYR A 356 -1.41 9.77 13.64
N GLU A 357 -0.09 9.56 13.56
CA GLU A 357 0.61 9.33 12.31
C GLU A 357 1.60 8.18 12.49
N ALA A 358 1.73 7.34 11.46
CA ALA A 358 2.71 6.26 11.44
C ALA A 358 3.16 6.00 10.01
N PHE A 359 4.47 5.89 9.77
CA PHE A 359 4.96 5.40 8.48
C PHE A 359 4.47 3.97 8.26
N VAL A 360 4.19 3.61 7.01
CA VAL A 360 3.57 2.33 6.69
C VAL A 360 4.49 1.15 7.03
N ASN A 361 5.77 1.22 6.64
CA ASN A 361 6.67 0.07 6.71
C ASN A 361 7.62 0.05 7.92
N SER A 362 7.87 1.18 8.56
CA SER A 362 8.84 1.25 9.67
C SER A 362 8.46 2.32 10.69
N PRO A 363 8.56 2.06 12.00
CA PRO A 363 8.31 3.09 13.01
C PRO A 363 9.35 4.23 12.99
N VAL A 364 10.52 3.98 12.38
CA VAL A 364 11.60 4.96 12.22
C VAL A 364 11.89 5.16 10.74
N PHE A 365 12.04 6.41 10.32
CA PHE A 365 12.44 6.72 8.96
C PHE A 365 13.85 6.17 8.68
N SER A 366 13.94 5.29 7.70
CA SER A 366 15.15 4.60 7.24
C SER A 366 14.85 3.96 5.88
N ASP A 367 15.83 3.31 5.23
CA ASP A 367 15.57 2.52 4.01
C ASP A 367 14.51 1.43 4.19
N ARG A 368 14.20 1.05 5.44
CA ARG A 368 13.11 0.11 5.77
C ARG A 368 11.72 0.73 5.70
N ALA A 369 11.61 2.06 5.53
CA ALA A 369 10.33 2.73 5.33
C ALA A 369 9.85 2.67 3.86
N ASN A 370 10.68 2.16 2.94
CA ASN A 370 10.35 1.98 1.53
C ASN A 370 9.11 1.08 1.32
N ILE A 371 8.24 1.49 0.41
CA ILE A 371 7.09 0.74 -0.08
C ILE A 371 7.41 0.21 -1.46
N VAL A 372 7.39 -1.12 -1.62
CA VAL A 372 7.70 -1.79 -2.88
C VAL A 372 6.42 -2.38 -3.46
N ARG A 373 6.23 -2.23 -4.76
CA ARG A 373 5.05 -2.72 -5.49
C ARG A 373 4.75 -4.20 -5.20
N ASN A 374 3.48 -4.58 -5.35
CA ASN A 374 2.98 -5.94 -5.16
C ASN A 374 3.23 -6.54 -3.74
N ASN A 375 3.23 -5.67 -2.72
CA ASN A 375 3.25 -6.07 -1.32
C ASN A 375 1.98 -5.63 -0.61
N TYR A 376 1.61 -6.42 0.41
CA TYR A 376 0.50 -6.12 1.32
C TYR A 376 1.06 -5.81 2.71
N TYR A 377 0.90 -4.55 3.12
CA TYR A 377 1.34 -4.01 4.40
C TYR A 377 0.17 -4.00 5.38
N ILE A 378 0.26 -4.82 6.43
CA ILE A 378 -0.74 -4.89 7.49
C ILE A 378 -0.15 -4.24 8.73
N ILE A 379 -0.71 -3.11 9.11
CA ILE A 379 -0.26 -2.29 10.23
C ILE A 379 -1.18 -2.58 11.40
N ASN A 380 -0.66 -3.13 12.49
CA ASN A 380 -1.42 -3.43 13.70
C ASN A 380 -1.09 -2.41 14.79
N ILE A 381 -2.07 -1.61 15.18
CA ILE A 381 -1.99 -0.82 16.40
C ILE A 381 -2.25 -1.76 17.58
N THR A 382 -1.20 -2.02 18.36
CA THR A 382 -1.27 -2.93 19.52
C THR A 382 -1.91 -2.25 20.72
N SER A 383 -1.75 -0.94 20.84
CA SER A 383 -2.35 -0.13 21.90
C SER A 383 -2.40 1.35 21.52
N PHE A 384 -3.38 2.07 22.07
CA PHE A 384 -3.45 3.53 22.01
C PHE A 384 -3.09 4.15 23.36
N THR A 385 -2.38 5.28 23.32
CA THR A 385 -2.21 6.14 24.49
C THR A 385 -3.35 7.15 24.57
N ALA A 386 -3.89 7.32 25.76
CA ALA A 386 -4.92 8.31 26.04
C ALA A 386 -4.37 9.75 25.87
N PRO A 387 -5.22 10.73 25.57
CA PRO A 387 -4.84 12.14 25.39
C PRO A 387 -4.27 12.86 26.62
N LEU A 388 -3.97 12.12 27.69
CA LEU A 388 -3.46 12.58 28.99
C LEU A 388 -1.94 12.39 29.13
N LEU A 389 -1.30 11.81 28.11
CA LEU A 389 0.15 11.68 27.93
C LEU A 389 0.53 12.25 26.56
N GLU A 390 1.83 12.31 26.25
CA GLU A 390 2.28 12.57 24.87
C GLU A 390 1.56 11.60 23.92
N LYS A 391 0.99 12.14 22.83
CA LYS A 391 0.16 11.36 21.89
C LYS A 391 1.02 10.31 21.21
N THR A 392 0.82 9.05 21.58
CA THR A 392 1.56 7.91 21.03
C THR A 392 0.64 6.74 20.73
N ILE A 393 1.05 5.92 19.77
CA ILE A 393 0.47 4.61 19.46
C ILE A 393 1.62 3.60 19.38
N GLU A 394 1.35 2.36 19.77
CA GLU A 394 2.29 1.25 19.54
C GLU A 394 1.87 0.51 18.27
N VAL A 395 2.82 0.34 17.34
CA VAL A 395 2.55 -0.17 16.00
C VAL A 395 3.48 -1.33 15.67
N ASN A 396 2.91 -2.37 15.08
CA ASN A 396 3.64 -3.48 14.48
C ASN A 396 3.23 -3.62 13.00
N THR A 397 4.19 -3.56 12.07
CA THR A 397 3.93 -3.76 10.64
C THR A 397 4.32 -5.16 10.21
N ILE A 398 3.38 -5.83 9.56
CA ILE A 398 3.54 -7.15 8.95
C ILE A 398 3.50 -6.97 7.43
N ILE A 399 4.56 -7.41 6.74
CA ILE A 399 4.64 -7.41 5.28
C ILE A 399 4.36 -8.82 4.76
N ARG A 400 3.52 -8.92 3.73
CA ARG A 400 3.25 -10.16 2.99
C ARG A 400 3.36 -9.89 1.50
N SER A 401 3.96 -10.82 0.76
CA SER A 401 3.88 -10.78 -0.70
C SER A 401 2.42 -10.94 -1.12
N TRP A 402 1.97 -10.07 -2.03
CA TRP A 402 0.59 -10.08 -2.53
C TRP A 402 0.50 -11.02 -3.74
N THR A 403 0.02 -12.24 -3.50
CA THR A 403 0.11 -13.36 -4.46
C THR A 403 -1.27 -13.89 -4.87
N ILE A 404 -1.29 -14.98 -5.65
CA ILE A 404 -2.50 -15.71 -6.05
C ILE A 404 -2.57 -17.09 -5.41
N LYS A 405 -3.81 -17.53 -5.14
CA LYS A 405 -4.16 -18.91 -4.84
C LYS A 405 -3.76 -19.80 -6.02
N GLY A 406 -2.65 -20.52 -5.90
CA GLY A 406 -2.19 -21.45 -6.94
C GLY A 406 -3.30 -22.41 -7.36
N LYS A 407 -3.51 -22.54 -8.67
CA LYS A 407 -4.23 -23.68 -9.25
C LYS A 407 -3.19 -24.54 -9.93
N THR A 408 -2.86 -25.67 -9.33
CA THR A 408 -2.12 -26.72 -10.03
C THR A 408 -3.08 -27.37 -11.00
N THR A 409 -2.84 -27.20 -12.30
CA THR A 409 -3.39 -28.11 -13.31
C THR A 409 -2.38 -29.24 -13.43
N ILE A 410 -2.72 -30.42 -12.90
CA ILE A 410 -1.96 -31.64 -13.17
C ILE A 410 -2.50 -32.15 -14.49
N ASP A 411 -1.72 -32.06 -15.55
CA ASP A 411 -1.98 -32.87 -16.74
C ASP A 411 -1.68 -34.32 -16.37
N VAL A 412 -2.72 -35.13 -16.24
CA VAL A 412 -2.56 -36.59 -16.19
C VAL A 412 -2.21 -37.01 -17.61
N GLU A 413 -0.93 -37.24 -17.88
CA GLU A 413 -0.55 -38.08 -19.00
C GLU A 413 -1.23 -39.43 -18.79
N ILE A 414 -2.32 -39.69 -19.51
CA ILE A 414 -2.83 -41.04 -19.67
C ILE A 414 -1.83 -41.73 -20.59
N GLY A 415 -0.76 -42.24 -19.98
CA GLY A 415 0.17 -43.16 -20.61
C GLY A 415 -0.57 -44.46 -20.91
N ASN A 416 -1.25 -44.49 -22.06
CA ASN A 416 -1.64 -45.74 -22.69
C ASN A 416 -0.50 -46.17 -23.63
N ASN A 417 0.33 -47.11 -23.15
CA ASN A 417 0.35 -48.49 -23.65
C ASN A 417 1.70 -49.17 -23.40
N ASN A 418 1.63 -50.29 -22.64
CA ASN A 418 2.28 -51.53 -23.07
C ASN A 418 1.39 -52.21 -24.11
#